data_AF-A0A1I8J9F4-F1
#
_entry.id   AF-A0A1I8J9F4-F1
#
_cell.length_a   1.000
_cell.length_b   1.000
_cell.length_c   1.000
_cell.angle_alpha   90.00
_cell.angle_beta   90.00
_cell.angle_gamma   90.00
#
_symmetry.space_group_name_H-M   'P 1'
#
loop_
_entity.id
_entity.type
_entity.pdbx_description
1 polymer ?
#
loop_
_entity_poly.entity_id
_entity_poly.type
_entity_poly.pdbx_seq_one_letter_code
_entity_poly.pdbx_strand_id
1 'polypeptide(L)'
;WLPIAGARWYQPYGPESSWKDGLANHPAVHIGAADADSYCKWKGKRLPTEFEWEYAARANNKSWIYPWGDHYRKMRMNTWQGLFPYENTGFDGHKGLAPVDAYPQQNHRDMYDMLGNTWEWTSTEYYGSDRPPGKVWLILKGGSFVDSIDEGINTIVRTSTKIGREIDFTAENIGFRCARTIIPKPEVKPQRVIRLEDTWEYKQSQKEKKARLEKLQKTQKVNVKQYRFEL
;
A
#
# COMPACT_ATOMS: atom_id res chain seq x y z
N TRP A 1 32.08 2.23 4.09
CA TRP A 1 31.60 1.44 5.24
C TRP A 1 32.75 0.69 5.86
N LEU A 2 32.86 0.73 7.19
CA LEU A 2 33.75 -0.13 7.95
C LEU A 2 32.89 -1.21 8.61
N PRO A 3 33.11 -2.51 8.35
CA PRO A 3 32.34 -3.56 8.99
C PRO A 3 32.62 -3.58 10.50
N ILE A 4 31.58 -3.50 11.31
CA ILE A 4 31.67 -3.60 12.77
C ILE A 4 31.27 -5.01 13.18
N ALA A 5 32.23 -5.78 13.69
CA ALA A 5 31.98 -7.13 14.16
C ALA A 5 30.93 -7.13 15.29
N GLY A 6 29.92 -7.98 15.16
CA GLY A 6 28.85 -8.14 16.15
C GLY A 6 27.72 -7.12 16.09
N ALA A 7 27.73 -6.19 15.12
CA ALA A 7 26.60 -5.30 14.84
C ALA A 7 25.38 -6.12 14.34
N ARG A 8 24.21 -5.80 14.87
CA ARG A 8 22.93 -6.49 14.61
C ARG A 8 21.75 -5.63 15.05
N TRP A 9 20.51 -6.06 14.78
CA TRP A 9 19.34 -5.20 14.95
C TRP A 9 19.17 -4.55 16.34
N TYR A 10 19.52 -5.25 17.42
CA TYR A 10 19.43 -4.71 18.79
C TYR A 10 20.70 -3.98 19.27
N GLN A 11 21.78 -4.03 18.48
CA GLN A 11 23.06 -3.34 18.69
C GLN A 11 23.59 -2.79 17.35
N PRO A 12 22.89 -1.82 16.76
CA PRO A 12 23.07 -1.47 15.35
C PRO A 12 24.43 -0.83 15.03
N TYR A 13 25.12 -0.26 16.02
CA TYR A 13 26.44 0.36 15.87
C TYR A 13 27.56 -0.47 16.54
N GLY A 14 27.31 -1.76 16.77
CA GLY A 14 28.26 -2.70 17.38
C GLY A 14 27.96 -3.05 18.84
N PRO A 15 28.76 -3.93 19.45
CA PRO A 15 28.46 -4.57 20.74
C PRO A 15 28.20 -3.65 21.94
N GLU A 16 28.67 -2.40 21.90
CA GLU A 16 28.47 -1.40 22.96
C GLU A 16 27.23 -0.52 22.71
N SER A 17 26.55 -0.69 21.57
CA SER A 17 25.34 0.06 21.23
C SER A 17 24.07 -0.71 21.62
N SER A 18 22.98 0.01 21.83
CA SER A 18 21.65 -0.57 22.02
C SER A 18 20.61 0.19 21.21
N TRP A 19 19.66 -0.54 20.63
CA TRP A 19 18.48 0.08 20.00
C TRP A 19 17.65 0.94 20.97
N LYS A 20 17.80 0.70 22.28
CA LYS A 20 17.11 1.47 23.33
C LYS A 20 17.67 2.89 23.47
N ASP A 21 18.86 3.15 22.93
CA ASP A 21 19.57 4.43 23.05
C ASP A 21 19.08 5.42 21.97
N GLY A 22 17.77 5.69 21.97
CA GLY A 22 17.14 6.65 21.05
C GLY A 22 16.72 6.09 19.69
N LEU A 23 16.88 4.78 19.44
CA LEU A 23 16.54 4.15 18.16
C LEU A 23 15.20 3.40 18.16
N ALA A 24 14.41 3.52 19.23
CA ALA A 24 13.15 2.76 19.37
C ALA A 24 12.11 3.04 18.27
N ASN A 25 12.09 4.24 17.69
CA ASN A 25 11.21 4.62 16.58
C ASN A 25 11.94 4.69 15.22
N HIS A 26 13.18 4.20 15.15
CA HIS A 26 13.93 4.11 13.89
C HIS A 26 13.62 2.78 13.19
N PRO A 27 13.81 2.68 11.86
CA PRO A 27 13.67 1.40 11.19
C PRO A 27 14.66 0.39 11.76
N ALA A 28 14.20 -0.86 11.93
CA ALA A 28 15.08 -1.96 12.31
C ALA A 28 16.01 -2.28 11.13
N VAL A 29 17.31 -2.34 11.41
CA VAL A 29 18.38 -2.57 10.41
C VAL A 29 19.22 -3.80 10.76
N HIS A 30 20.16 -4.16 9.89
CA HIS A 30 20.87 -5.45 9.95
C HIS A 30 19.90 -6.64 9.87
N ILE A 31 18.90 -6.52 9.01
CA ILE A 31 17.84 -7.52 8.82
C ILE A 31 18.06 -8.22 7.48
N GLY A 32 18.22 -9.55 7.50
CA GLY A 32 18.28 -10.36 6.27
C GLY A 32 16.88 -10.55 5.66
N ALA A 33 16.82 -11.00 4.42
CA ALA A 33 15.53 -11.24 3.74
C ALA A 33 14.68 -12.27 4.49
N ALA A 34 15.31 -13.33 5.01
CA ALA A 34 14.63 -14.38 5.78
C ALA A 34 14.07 -13.87 7.11
N ASP A 35 14.80 -12.97 7.79
CA ASP A 35 14.35 -12.35 9.05
C ASP A 35 13.13 -11.44 8.80
N ALA A 36 13.20 -10.63 7.75
CA ALA A 36 12.13 -9.74 7.34
C ALA A 36 10.84 -10.52 6.99
N ASP A 37 10.97 -11.58 6.20
CA ASP A 37 9.86 -12.47 5.85
C ASP A 37 9.28 -13.18 7.10
N SER A 38 10.14 -13.67 7.99
CA SER A 38 9.73 -14.32 9.24
C SER A 38 8.93 -13.37 10.14
N TYR A 39 9.37 -12.12 10.28
CA TYR A 39 8.65 -11.10 11.03
C TYR A 39 7.29 -10.78 10.38
N CYS A 40 7.25 -10.59 9.06
CA CYS A 40 5.99 -10.32 8.37
C CYS A 40 5.00 -11.47 8.54
N LYS A 41 5.45 -12.73 8.41
CA LYS A 41 4.63 -13.92 8.64
C LYS A 41 4.11 -13.99 10.08
N TRP A 42 4.97 -13.72 11.07
CA TRP A 42 4.55 -13.64 12.47
C TRP A 42 3.45 -12.59 12.71
N LYS A 43 3.46 -11.48 11.96
CA LYS A 43 2.39 -10.47 11.97
C LYS A 43 1.16 -10.81 11.13
N GLY A 44 1.08 -12.01 10.54
CA GLY A 44 0.00 -12.39 9.62
C GLY A 44 0.02 -11.60 8.30
N LYS A 45 1.22 -11.22 7.86
CA LYS A 45 1.51 -10.43 6.66
C LYS A 45 2.55 -11.16 5.79
N ARG A 46 3.07 -10.47 4.77
CA ARG A 46 4.20 -10.91 3.92
C ARG A 46 5.04 -9.70 3.52
N LEU A 47 6.20 -9.94 2.93
CA LEU A 47 6.90 -8.88 2.19
C LEU A 47 6.06 -8.43 0.97
N PRO A 48 6.12 -7.14 0.60
CA PRO A 48 5.56 -6.66 -0.66
C PRO A 48 6.35 -7.23 -1.84
N THR A 49 5.70 -7.39 -2.99
CA THR A 49 6.43 -7.52 -4.26
C THR A 49 7.04 -6.18 -4.66
N GLU A 50 8.04 -6.18 -5.55
CA GLU A 50 8.58 -4.95 -6.16
C GLU A 50 7.46 -4.06 -6.70
N PHE A 51 6.50 -4.66 -7.43
CA PHE A 51 5.41 -3.94 -8.05
C PHE A 51 4.46 -3.31 -7.03
N GLU A 52 4.11 -4.04 -5.96
CA GLU A 52 3.26 -3.50 -4.90
C GLU A 52 3.94 -2.37 -4.15
N TRP A 53 5.24 -2.52 -3.87
CA TRP A 53 6.04 -1.50 -3.22
C TRP A 53 6.07 -0.22 -4.05
N GLU A 54 6.37 -0.33 -5.35
CA GLU A 54 6.46 0.83 -6.25
C GLU A 54 5.08 1.45 -6.49
N TYR A 55 4.04 0.63 -6.61
CA TYR A 55 2.66 1.10 -6.71
C TYR A 55 2.22 1.89 -5.47
N ALA A 56 2.60 1.42 -4.28
CA ALA A 56 2.33 2.12 -3.03
C ALA A 56 3.11 3.44 -2.94
N ALA A 57 4.39 3.45 -3.33
CA ALA A 57 5.23 4.65 -3.32
C ALA A 57 4.69 5.73 -4.28
N ARG A 58 4.28 5.32 -5.48
CA ARG A 58 3.75 6.19 -6.53
C ARG A 58 2.31 6.66 -6.30
N ALA A 59 1.58 6.02 -5.40
CA ALA A 59 0.18 6.31 -5.11
C ALA A 59 -0.69 6.48 -6.37
N ASN A 60 -0.72 5.47 -7.25
CA ASN A 60 -1.48 5.47 -8.52
C ASN A 60 -0.94 6.39 -9.64
N ASN A 61 0.15 7.13 -9.44
CA ASN A 61 0.77 7.91 -10.51
C ASN A 61 1.89 7.13 -11.22
N LYS A 62 1.71 6.84 -12.50
CA LYS A 62 2.64 5.96 -13.25
C LYS A 62 3.98 6.62 -13.62
N SER A 63 4.07 7.95 -13.67
CA SER A 63 5.26 8.65 -14.17
C SER A 63 6.10 9.31 -13.07
N TRP A 64 5.54 9.48 -11.87
CA TRP A 64 6.18 10.26 -10.81
C TRP A 64 7.56 9.75 -10.37
N ILE A 65 8.57 10.61 -10.51
CA ILE A 65 9.95 10.31 -10.07
C ILE A 65 10.03 10.14 -8.55
N TYR A 66 9.30 10.97 -7.80
CA TYR A 66 9.18 10.90 -6.34
C TYR A 66 7.72 10.62 -5.95
N PRO A 67 7.43 10.11 -4.75
CA PRO A 67 6.05 9.89 -4.28
C PRO A 67 5.11 11.11 -4.36
N TRP A 68 5.68 12.32 -4.51
CA TRP A 68 4.97 13.60 -4.55
C TRP A 68 5.05 14.35 -5.88
N GLY A 69 5.58 13.72 -6.93
CA GLY A 69 5.72 14.34 -8.25
C GLY A 69 7.09 14.20 -8.86
N ASP A 70 7.34 14.98 -9.90
CA ASP A 70 8.57 14.88 -10.70
C ASP A 70 9.70 15.79 -10.19
N HIS A 71 9.39 16.71 -9.28
CA HIS A 71 10.36 17.65 -8.73
C HIS A 71 10.76 17.27 -7.31
N TYR A 72 12.06 17.32 -7.06
CA TYR A 72 12.62 17.16 -5.73
C TYR A 72 12.07 18.23 -4.78
N ARG A 73 11.85 17.84 -3.53
CA ARG A 73 11.42 18.72 -2.46
C ARG A 73 12.29 18.45 -1.24
N LYS A 74 12.93 19.52 -0.74
CA LYS A 74 13.76 19.48 0.47
C LYS A 74 12.94 19.01 1.68
N MET A 75 13.61 18.40 2.65
CA MET A 75 13.00 17.96 3.93
C MET A 75 11.80 16.99 3.74
N ARG A 76 11.91 16.04 2.80
CA ARG A 76 10.84 15.05 2.50
C ARG A 76 11.29 13.59 2.63
N MET A 77 12.59 13.38 2.75
CA MET A 77 13.23 12.08 2.92
C MET A 77 14.63 12.29 3.48
N ASN A 78 15.16 11.22 4.06
CA ASN A 78 16.52 11.14 4.57
C ASN A 78 17.45 10.55 3.50
N THR A 79 18.42 11.33 3.02
CA THR A 79 19.43 10.93 2.03
C THR A 79 20.79 11.55 2.39
N TRP A 80 21.82 11.28 1.60
CA TRP A 80 23.10 11.96 1.78
C TRP A 80 23.07 13.36 1.16
N GLN A 81 23.66 14.35 1.84
CA GLN A 81 23.98 15.66 1.26
C GLN A 81 25.40 16.10 1.64
N GLY A 82 26.24 16.40 0.65
CA GLY A 82 27.64 16.80 0.84
C GLY A 82 28.62 15.79 0.24
N LEU A 83 29.92 15.98 0.51
CA LEU A 83 30.98 15.19 -0.10
C LEU A 83 31.07 13.77 0.49
N PHE A 84 30.45 12.79 -0.14
CA PHE A 84 30.59 11.38 0.29
C PHE A 84 32.01 10.83 0.06
N PRO A 85 32.53 9.96 0.95
CA PRO A 85 32.02 9.56 2.26
C PRO A 85 32.50 10.47 3.42
N TYR A 86 33.08 11.63 3.11
CA TYR A 86 33.83 12.44 4.07
C TYR A 86 32.95 13.40 4.88
N GLU A 87 31.93 13.97 4.26
CA GLU A 87 31.05 14.98 4.87
C GLU A 87 29.59 14.73 4.50
N ASN A 88 28.80 14.39 5.52
CA ASN A 88 27.34 14.53 5.48
C ASN A 88 26.94 15.80 6.23
N THR A 89 26.40 16.78 5.50
CA THR A 89 25.92 18.05 6.04
C THR A 89 24.72 17.85 6.96
N GLY A 90 23.94 16.77 6.79
CA GLY A 90 22.69 16.54 7.53
C GLY A 90 21.64 17.61 7.25
N PHE A 91 21.63 18.13 6.02
CA PHE A 91 20.72 19.22 5.62
C PHE A 91 19.24 18.81 5.77
N ASP A 92 18.94 17.53 5.59
CA ASP A 92 17.61 16.97 5.82
C ASP A 92 17.25 16.72 7.30
N GLY A 93 18.16 17.05 8.23
CA GLY A 93 18.01 16.84 9.66
C GLY A 93 18.68 15.59 10.23
N HIS A 94 19.15 14.65 9.40
CA HIS A 94 19.72 13.37 9.85
C HIS A 94 21.01 13.02 9.11
N LYS A 95 22.04 12.55 9.83
CA LYS A 95 23.29 12.08 9.22
C LYS A 95 23.38 10.55 9.06
N GLY A 96 22.46 9.85 9.73
CA GLY A 96 22.32 8.41 9.74
C GLY A 96 20.84 8.06 9.61
N LEU A 97 20.38 7.03 10.30
CA LEU A 97 18.95 6.70 10.36
C LEU A 97 18.12 7.87 10.92
N ALA A 98 16.91 7.99 10.42
CA ALA A 98 15.87 8.88 10.93
C ALA A 98 14.71 8.05 11.51
N PRO A 99 13.91 8.59 12.46
CA PRO A 99 12.64 7.99 12.84
C PRO A 99 11.73 7.74 11.64
N VAL A 100 10.94 6.68 11.68
CA VAL A 100 10.07 6.27 10.55
C VAL A 100 8.99 7.30 10.17
N ASP A 101 8.75 8.27 11.05
CA ASP A 101 7.79 9.37 10.92
C ASP A 101 8.46 10.76 10.94
N ALA A 102 9.77 10.83 10.72
CA ALA A 102 10.55 12.08 10.80
C ALA A 102 10.15 13.12 9.74
N TYR A 103 9.61 12.68 8.60
CA TYR A 103 9.19 13.54 7.49
C TYR A 103 7.67 13.45 7.29
N PRO A 104 7.05 14.50 6.70
CA PRO A 104 5.64 14.41 6.30
C PRO A 104 5.40 13.25 5.33
N GLN A 105 4.14 12.78 5.28
CA GLN A 105 3.73 11.76 4.32
C GLN A 105 4.23 12.07 2.90
N GLN A 106 4.83 11.07 2.28
CA GLN A 106 5.45 11.23 0.98
C GLN A 106 4.42 11.25 -0.14
N ASN A 107 3.25 10.63 0.04
CA ASN A 107 2.16 10.65 -0.92
C ASN A 107 0.77 10.75 -0.25
N HIS A 108 -0.27 10.81 -1.07
CA HIS A 108 -1.67 10.97 -0.62
C HIS A 108 -2.32 9.68 -0.06
N ARG A 109 -1.54 8.61 0.15
CA ARG A 109 -1.98 7.37 0.79
C ARG A 109 -1.38 7.20 2.19
N ASP A 110 -0.93 8.30 2.79
CA ASP A 110 -0.30 8.34 4.10
C ASP A 110 0.90 7.39 4.20
N MET A 111 1.64 7.23 3.09
CA MET A 111 2.88 6.46 3.07
C MET A 111 4.03 7.35 3.52
N TYR A 112 4.77 6.86 4.52
CA TYR A 112 5.97 7.49 5.05
C TYR A 112 7.19 6.70 4.59
N ASP A 113 8.28 7.45 4.39
CA ASP A 113 9.63 6.89 4.26
C ASP A 113 9.75 5.78 3.21
N MET A 114 9.02 5.92 2.08
CA MET A 114 9.15 5.02 0.94
C MET A 114 10.46 5.29 0.20
N LEU A 115 10.86 6.55 0.04
CA LEU A 115 12.18 6.92 -0.47
C LEU A 115 13.06 7.42 0.66
N GLY A 116 14.33 6.99 0.64
CA GLY A 116 15.35 7.37 1.62
C GLY A 116 15.33 6.51 2.89
N ASN A 117 16.11 6.94 3.88
CA ASN A 117 16.33 6.30 5.18
C ASN A 117 16.91 4.88 5.08
N THR A 118 16.11 3.87 4.72
CA THR A 118 16.59 2.50 4.54
C THR A 118 16.11 1.91 3.23
N TRP A 119 16.99 1.13 2.59
CA TRP A 119 16.59 0.18 1.58
C TRP A 119 15.60 -0.83 2.18
N GLU A 120 14.60 -1.22 1.41
CA GLU A 120 13.57 -2.15 1.90
C GLU A 120 13.49 -3.43 1.09
N TRP A 121 13.53 -4.57 1.80
CA TRP A 121 13.32 -5.89 1.20
C TRP A 121 11.96 -6.04 0.54
N THR A 122 11.97 -6.65 -0.65
CA THR A 122 10.77 -7.14 -1.34
C THR A 122 10.87 -8.65 -1.54
N SER A 123 9.75 -9.31 -1.84
CA SER A 123 9.71 -10.74 -2.13
C SER A 123 10.07 -11.08 -3.58
N THR A 124 10.49 -10.11 -4.39
CA THR A 124 10.73 -10.29 -5.83
C THR A 124 12.19 -10.67 -6.07
N GLU A 125 12.42 -11.76 -6.79
CA GLU A 125 13.76 -12.19 -7.17
C GLU A 125 14.40 -11.20 -8.16
N TYR A 126 15.69 -10.95 -7.97
CA TYR A 126 16.50 -10.10 -8.81
C TYR A 126 17.26 -10.92 -9.87
N TYR A 127 17.12 -10.54 -11.14
CA TYR A 127 17.77 -11.23 -12.27
C TYR A 127 18.76 -10.32 -13.04
N GLY A 128 19.49 -9.46 -12.34
CA GLY A 128 20.53 -8.63 -12.96
C GLY A 128 21.76 -9.44 -13.41
N SER A 129 22.50 -8.91 -14.38
CA SER A 129 23.74 -9.52 -14.91
C SER A 129 24.91 -9.48 -13.92
N ASP A 130 24.83 -8.62 -12.92
CA ASP A 130 25.75 -8.48 -11.79
C ASP A 130 25.55 -9.55 -10.70
N ARG A 131 24.45 -10.31 -10.77
CA ARG A 131 24.17 -11.39 -9.82
C ARG A 131 25.08 -12.60 -10.11
N PRO A 132 25.83 -13.10 -9.12
CA PRO A 132 26.61 -14.34 -9.26
C PRO A 132 25.70 -15.56 -9.54
N PRO A 133 26.12 -16.49 -10.42
CA PRO A 133 25.38 -17.73 -10.68
C PRO A 133 25.14 -18.55 -9.40
N GLY A 134 23.98 -19.20 -9.30
CA GLY A 134 23.63 -20.09 -8.19
C GLY A 134 23.25 -19.39 -6.88
N LYS A 135 23.21 -18.06 -6.85
CA LYS A 135 22.78 -17.27 -5.69
C LYS A 135 21.37 -16.71 -5.89
N VAL A 136 20.53 -16.81 -4.86
CA VAL A 136 19.22 -16.15 -4.84
C VAL A 136 19.40 -14.74 -4.33
N TRP A 137 19.02 -13.76 -5.14
CA TRP A 137 19.04 -12.35 -4.78
C TRP A 137 17.61 -11.84 -4.79
N LEU A 138 17.24 -11.03 -3.81
CA LEU A 138 15.96 -10.32 -3.81
C LEU A 138 16.18 -8.84 -4.08
N ILE A 139 15.11 -8.20 -4.55
CA ILE A 139 15.09 -6.78 -4.86
C ILE A 139 14.93 -5.96 -3.56
N LEU A 140 15.82 -4.98 -3.40
CA LEU A 140 15.67 -3.87 -2.47
C LEU A 140 15.14 -2.63 -3.23
N LYS A 141 14.29 -1.86 -2.57
CA LYS A 141 13.70 -0.61 -3.10
C LYS A 141 13.96 0.57 -2.17
N GLY A 142 13.81 1.79 -2.71
CA GLY A 142 13.68 3.01 -1.90
C GLY A 142 14.94 3.87 -1.73
N GLY A 143 16.14 3.29 -1.83
CA GLY A 143 17.35 4.02 -1.44
C GLY A 143 17.47 4.15 0.08
N SER A 144 18.55 4.76 0.56
CA SER A 144 18.83 4.92 1.98
C SER A 144 19.47 6.27 2.32
N PHE A 145 19.77 6.51 3.60
CA PHE A 145 20.43 7.73 4.08
C PHE A 145 21.85 7.96 3.52
N VAL A 146 22.44 6.96 2.85
CA VAL A 146 23.75 7.12 2.15
C VAL A 146 23.64 7.29 0.64
N ASP A 147 22.45 7.18 0.08
CA ASP A 147 22.18 7.38 -1.34
C ASP A 147 21.86 8.87 -1.61
N SER A 148 21.90 9.34 -2.86
CA SER A 148 21.67 10.76 -3.18
C SER A 148 20.61 10.99 -4.26
N ILE A 149 20.24 12.25 -4.49
CA ILE A 149 19.16 12.63 -5.43
C ILE A 149 19.66 13.02 -6.83
N ASP A 150 20.89 13.51 -6.93
CA ASP A 150 21.40 14.18 -8.14
C ASP A 150 22.92 13.99 -8.37
N GLU A 151 23.69 13.67 -7.33
CA GLU A 151 25.16 13.63 -7.41
C GLU A 151 25.76 12.25 -7.75
N GLY A 152 24.95 11.22 -8.02
CA GLY A 152 25.45 9.88 -8.37
C GLY A 152 26.28 9.20 -7.26
N ILE A 153 26.15 9.69 -6.02
CA ILE A 153 26.72 9.08 -4.82
C ILE A 153 25.91 7.81 -4.53
N ASN A 154 26.57 6.66 -4.55
CA ASN A 154 25.95 5.34 -4.44
C ASN A 154 24.83 5.17 -5.48
N THR A 155 23.57 5.32 -5.08
CA THR A 155 22.41 5.19 -5.98
C THR A 155 21.61 6.48 -6.04
N ILE A 156 21.09 6.82 -7.22
CA ILE A 156 20.12 7.91 -7.35
C ILE A 156 18.76 7.46 -6.78
N VAL A 157 18.21 8.19 -5.83
CA VAL A 157 16.97 7.87 -5.12
C VAL A 157 15.74 8.37 -5.90
N ARG A 158 14.92 7.43 -6.38
CA ARG A 158 13.62 7.66 -7.06
C ARG A 158 12.70 6.46 -6.88
N THR A 159 11.42 6.59 -7.21
CA THR A 159 10.40 5.52 -7.08
C THR A 159 10.75 4.23 -7.82
N SER A 160 11.44 4.33 -8.96
CA SER A 160 11.89 3.18 -9.75
C SER A 160 13.23 2.59 -9.29
N THR A 161 13.92 3.23 -8.35
CA THR A 161 15.23 2.78 -7.88
C THR A 161 15.14 1.39 -7.26
N LYS A 162 16.09 0.54 -7.65
CA LYS A 162 16.20 -0.83 -7.15
C LYS A 162 17.64 -1.33 -7.25
N ILE A 163 17.99 -2.21 -6.33
CA ILE A 163 19.22 -3.00 -6.36
C ILE A 163 18.89 -4.45 -5.99
N GLY A 164 19.73 -5.39 -6.41
CA GLY A 164 19.67 -6.76 -5.92
C GLY A 164 20.67 -7.00 -4.80
N ARG A 165 20.30 -7.82 -3.81
CA ARG A 165 21.23 -8.34 -2.81
C ARG A 165 20.93 -9.80 -2.51
N GLU A 166 21.97 -10.55 -2.14
CA GLU A 166 21.84 -11.92 -1.65
C GLU A 166 20.96 -11.96 -0.40
N ILE A 167 20.18 -13.02 -0.24
CA ILE A 167 19.17 -13.15 0.84
C ILE A 167 19.74 -13.00 2.27
N ASP A 168 21.02 -13.34 2.47
CA ASP A 168 21.70 -13.28 3.77
C ASP A 168 22.44 -11.95 3.98
N PHE A 169 22.39 -11.04 3.01
CA PHE A 169 23.05 -9.74 3.13
C PHE A 169 22.34 -8.85 4.15
N THR A 170 23.09 -8.25 5.05
CA THR A 170 22.57 -7.32 6.05
C THR A 170 23.43 -6.06 6.10
N ALA A 171 22.82 -4.91 6.35
CA ALA A 171 23.55 -3.66 6.55
C ALA A 171 22.74 -2.70 7.45
N GLU A 172 23.42 -1.67 7.96
CA GLU A 172 22.80 -0.64 8.80
C GLU A 172 21.85 0.30 8.04
N ASN A 173 21.78 0.15 6.72
CA ASN A 173 20.91 0.92 5.83
C ASN A 173 19.89 0.02 5.10
N ILE A 174 19.68 -1.22 5.55
CA ILE A 174 18.70 -2.16 5.02
C ILE A 174 17.70 -2.55 6.11
N GLY A 175 16.43 -2.28 5.84
CA GLY A 175 15.27 -2.68 6.62
C GLY A 175 14.20 -3.32 5.74
N PHE A 176 12.93 -3.18 6.14
CA PHE A 176 11.79 -3.73 5.41
C PHE A 176 10.47 -3.15 5.89
N ARG A 177 9.41 -3.35 5.09
CA ARG A 177 8.02 -3.21 5.52
C ARG A 177 7.19 -4.40 5.09
N CYS A 178 6.05 -4.60 5.75
CA CYS A 178 5.15 -5.70 5.43
C CYS A 178 3.91 -5.23 4.66
N ALA A 179 3.44 -6.06 3.73
CA ALA A 179 2.18 -5.94 3.03
C ALA A 179 1.21 -7.05 3.44
N ARG A 180 -0.08 -6.84 3.20
CA ARG A 180 -1.10 -7.90 3.35
C ARG A 180 -2.07 -7.86 2.18
N THR A 181 -2.51 -9.04 1.76
CA THR A 181 -3.62 -9.16 0.82
C THR A 181 -4.92 -8.87 1.56
N ILE A 182 -5.69 -7.91 1.08
CA ILE A 182 -7.05 -7.65 1.56
C ILE A 182 -7.98 -8.45 0.66
N ILE A 183 -8.58 -9.51 1.21
CA ILE A 183 -9.66 -10.23 0.52
C ILE A 183 -10.93 -9.41 0.76
N PRO A 184 -11.54 -8.81 -0.28
CA PRO A 184 -12.81 -8.11 -0.11
C PRO A 184 -13.85 -9.11 0.39
N LYS A 185 -14.63 -8.74 1.40
CA LYS A 185 -15.83 -9.52 1.73
C LYS A 185 -16.72 -9.52 0.48
N PRO A 186 -17.30 -10.68 0.08
CA PRO A 186 -18.23 -10.71 -1.03
C PRO A 186 -19.35 -9.71 -0.75
N GLU A 187 -19.55 -8.77 -1.68
CA GLU A 187 -20.62 -7.80 -1.60
C GLU A 187 -21.94 -8.57 -1.76
N VAL A 188 -22.66 -8.76 -0.65
CA VAL A 188 -24.01 -9.33 -0.68
C VAL A 188 -24.89 -8.26 -1.31
N LYS A 189 -25.05 -8.30 -2.63
CA LYS A 189 -26.05 -7.49 -3.31
C LYS A 189 -27.40 -7.81 -2.66
N PRO A 190 -28.12 -6.83 -2.11
CA PRO A 190 -29.44 -7.10 -1.57
C PRO A 190 -30.27 -7.74 -2.68
N GLN A 191 -30.78 -8.95 -2.44
CA GLN A 191 -31.74 -9.55 -3.35
C GLN A 191 -32.88 -8.56 -3.51
N ARG A 192 -33.19 -8.23 -4.77
CA ARG A 192 -34.30 -7.35 -5.09
C ARG A 192 -35.56 -8.08 -4.65
N VAL A 193 -36.11 -7.73 -3.49
CA VAL A 193 -37.40 -8.23 -3.03
C VAL A 193 -38.44 -7.59 -3.94
N ILE A 194 -38.84 -8.32 -4.99
CA ILE A 194 -39.96 -7.92 -5.84
C ILE A 194 -41.22 -8.26 -5.05
N ARG A 195 -41.93 -7.25 -4.54
CA ARG A 195 -43.25 -7.49 -3.94
C ARG A 195 -44.18 -7.96 -5.05
N LEU A 196 -45.02 -8.95 -4.76
CA LEU A 196 -46.01 -9.45 -5.72
C LEU A 196 -46.87 -8.30 -6.28
N GLU A 197 -47.16 -7.29 -5.45
CA GLU A 197 -47.93 -6.10 -5.80
C GLU A 197 -47.27 -5.21 -6.87
N ASP A 198 -45.94 -5.26 -6.95
CA ASP A 198 -45.17 -4.46 -7.87
C ASP A 198 -45.08 -5.11 -9.27
N THR A 199 -45.46 -6.39 -9.40
CA THR A 199 -45.38 -7.13 -10.66
C THR A 199 -46.43 -6.64 -11.66
N TRP A 200 -46.09 -6.80 -12.94
CA TRP A 200 -46.99 -6.45 -14.04
C TRP A 200 -48.24 -7.33 -14.00
N GLU A 201 -48.08 -8.63 -13.75
CA GLU A 201 -49.15 -9.63 -13.69
C GLU A 201 -50.17 -9.28 -12.60
N TYR A 202 -49.71 -8.88 -11.41
CA TYR A 202 -50.60 -8.47 -10.33
C TYR A 202 -51.37 -7.21 -10.71
N LYS A 203 -50.69 -6.20 -11.26
CA LYS A 203 -51.33 -4.96 -11.71
C LYS A 203 -52.38 -5.20 -12.81
N GLN A 204 -52.12 -6.11 -13.75
CA GLN A 204 -53.12 -6.52 -14.75
C GLN A 204 -54.32 -7.22 -14.12
N SER A 205 -54.08 -8.19 -13.22
CA SER A 205 -55.17 -8.89 -12.53
C SER A 205 -56.08 -7.95 -11.75
N GLN A 206 -55.52 -6.96 -11.05
CA GLN A 206 -56.31 -5.95 -10.34
C GLN A 206 -57.12 -5.06 -11.30
N LYS A 207 -56.54 -4.69 -12.45
CA LYS A 207 -57.24 -3.90 -13.48
C LYS A 207 -58.43 -4.66 -14.06
N GLU A 208 -58.26 -5.95 -14.35
CA GLU A 208 -59.34 -6.82 -14.86
C GLU A 208 -60.45 -7.02 -13.82
N LYS A 209 -60.08 -7.28 -12.55
CA LYS A 209 -61.05 -7.38 -11.44
C LYS A 209 -61.87 -6.11 -11.30
N LYS A 210 -61.23 -4.94 -11.33
CA LYS A 210 -61.90 -3.64 -11.26
C LYS A 210 -62.88 -3.45 -12.44
N ALA A 211 -62.44 -3.74 -13.67
CA ALA A 211 -63.29 -3.62 -14.85
C ALA A 211 -64.52 -4.55 -14.79
N ARG A 212 -64.35 -5.78 -14.27
CA ARG A 212 -65.44 -6.74 -14.08
C ARG A 212 -66.44 -6.26 -13.02
N LEU A 213 -65.95 -5.70 -11.91
CA LEU A 213 -66.79 -5.10 -10.85
C LEU A 213 -67.59 -3.90 -11.38
N GLU A 214 -66.96 -3.00 -12.12
CA GLU A 214 -67.63 -1.84 -12.72
C GLU A 214 -68.71 -2.27 -13.73
N LYS A 215 -68.45 -3.31 -14.52
CA LYS A 215 -69.44 -3.88 -15.45
C LYS A 215 -70.64 -4.46 -14.68
N LEU A 216 -70.40 -5.25 -13.64
CA LEU A 216 -71.45 -5.80 -12.77
C LEU A 216 -72.29 -4.71 -12.10
N GLN A 217 -71.66 -3.67 -11.56
CA GLN A 217 -72.36 -2.54 -10.94
C GLN A 217 -73.20 -1.75 -11.95
N LYS A 218 -72.70 -1.56 -13.19
CA LYS A 218 -73.49 -0.95 -14.26
C LYS A 218 -74.69 -1.81 -14.64
N THR A 219 -74.51 -3.11 -14.82
CA THR A 219 -75.62 -4.04 -15.12
C THR A 219 -76.66 -4.05 -14.00
N GLN A 220 -76.24 -4.04 -12.74
CA GLN A 220 -77.13 -3.99 -11.58
C GLN A 220 -77.90 -2.66 -11.52
N LYS A 221 -77.25 -1.51 -11.79
CA LYS A 221 -77.92 -0.20 -11.89
C LYS A 221 -78.90 -0.10 -13.06
N VAL A 222 -78.61 -0.73 -14.19
CA VAL A 222 -79.52 -0.79 -15.35
C VAL A 222 -80.76 -1.62 -15.01
N ASN A 223 -80.59 -2.81 -14.41
CA ASN A 223 -81.72 -3.63 -13.95
C ASN A 223 -82.60 -2.87 -12.95
N VAL A 224 -82.03 -2.15 -11.97
CA VAL A 224 -82.82 -1.39 -10.98
C VAL A 224 -83.60 -0.22 -11.60
N LYS A 225 -83.10 0.41 -12.67
CA LYS A 225 -83.85 1.46 -13.40
C LYS A 225 -85.00 0.92 -14.25
N GLN A 226 -84.92 -0.33 -14.70
CA GLN A 226 -85.95 -0.96 -15.54
C GLN A 226 -87.20 -1.39 -14.74
N TYR A 227 -87.14 -1.36 -13.40
CA TYR A 227 -88.26 -1.66 -12.49
C TYR A 227 -88.83 -0.43 -11.76
N ARG A 228 -88.67 0.80 -12.28
CA ARG A 228 -89.45 1.95 -11.78
C ARG A 228 -90.84 1.93 -12.41
N PHE A 229 -91.79 1.36 -11.68
CA PHE A 229 -93.22 1.35 -11.98
C PHE A 229 -93.78 2.78 -12.02
N GLU A 230 -94.57 3.06 -13.06
CA GLU A 230 -95.53 4.16 -13.13
C GLU A 230 -96.61 3.94 -12.06
N LEU A 231 -96.90 4.99 -11.29
CA LEU A 231 -98.10 5.15 -10.46
C LEU A 231 -98.94 6.28 -11.07
#